data_AF-A0A3P1VM37-F1
#
_entry.id   AF-A0A3P1VM37-F1
#
_cell.length_a   1.000
_cell.length_b   1.000
_cell.length_c   1.000
_cell.angle_alpha   90.00
_cell.angle_beta   90.00
_cell.angle_gamma   90.00
#
_symmetry.space_group_name_H-M   'P 1'
#
loop_
_entity.id
_entity.type
_entity.pdbx_description
1 polymer ?
#
loop_
_entity_poly.entity_id
_entity_poly.type
_entity_poly.pdbx_seq_one_letter_code
_entity_poly.pdbx_strand_id
1 'polypeptide(L)'
;MSIKVVYDNYSDVCKHYVYGKKLLDEPEKIIDRLDEHFDGVEFGQFDGCNPDNVYVNSFTEVDTQEALIDFVGILDHGEYEQLVNEDRLSAYVEEHEEEIASRLGDSYVFLGHEGDSWYFLQ
;
A
#
# COMPACT_ATOMS: atom_id res chain seq x y z
N MET A 1 26.32 -2.76 25.80
CA MET A 1 26.56 -2.00 24.56
C MET A 1 25.42 -2.33 23.62
N SER A 2 24.70 -1.34 23.12
CA SER A 2 23.80 -1.50 21.98
C SER A 2 24.55 -1.14 20.70
N ILE A 3 24.32 -1.88 19.62
CA ILE A 3 24.83 -1.55 18.29
C ILE A 3 23.65 -0.99 17.51
N LYS A 4 23.84 0.17 16.87
CA LYS A 4 22.88 0.76 15.93
C LYS A 4 23.41 0.53 14.52
N VAL A 5 22.55 -0.01 13.66
CA VAL A 5 22.81 -0.15 12.22
C VAL A 5 21.93 0.86 11.51
N VAL A 6 22.48 1.54 10.51
CA VAL A 6 21.79 2.54 9.69
C VAL A 6 21.83 2.04 8.25
N TYR A 7 20.69 2.15 7.57
CA TYR A 7 20.51 1.80 6.17
C TYR A 7 20.12 3.05 5.39
N ASP A 8 20.44 3.07 4.10
CA ASP A 8 20.11 4.20 3.23
C ASP A 8 18.60 4.24 2.93
N ASN A 9 17.98 3.07 2.75
CA ASN A 9 16.54 2.93 2.47
C ASN A 9 15.90 1.84 3.33
N TYR A 10 14.58 1.90 3.51
CA TYR A 10 13.83 0.87 4.23
C TYR A 10 13.84 -0.46 3.45
N SER A 11 13.80 -0.40 2.13
CA SER A 11 13.92 -1.51 1.20
C SER A 11 15.26 -2.25 1.33
N ASP A 12 16.35 -1.57 1.70
CA ASP A 12 17.62 -2.23 2.04
C ASP A 12 17.50 -3.07 3.30
N VAL A 13 16.71 -2.62 4.27
CA VAL A 13 16.43 -3.38 5.50
C VAL A 13 15.61 -4.62 5.18
N CYS A 14 14.58 -4.51 4.34
CA CYS A 14 13.69 -5.61 3.94
C CYS A 14 14.43 -6.86 3.44
N LYS A 15 15.59 -6.69 2.78
CA LYS A 15 16.44 -7.79 2.26
C LYS A 15 16.89 -8.78 3.34
N HIS A 16 16.90 -8.34 4.60
CA HIS A 16 17.38 -9.12 5.74
C HIS A 16 16.26 -9.85 6.52
N TYR A 17 15.00 -9.69 6.09
CA TYR A 17 13.82 -10.21 6.78
C TYR A 17 13.08 -11.27 5.95
N VAL A 18 12.47 -12.26 6.62
CA VAL A 18 11.93 -13.46 5.96
C VAL A 18 10.71 -13.15 5.11
N TYR A 19 9.79 -12.38 5.67
CA TYR A 19 8.59 -11.86 5.03
C TYR A 19 8.83 -10.47 4.46
N GLY A 20 9.62 -9.63 5.13
CA GLY A 20 9.92 -8.27 4.66
C GLY A 20 10.48 -8.21 3.24
N LYS A 21 11.28 -9.19 2.81
CA LYS A 21 11.78 -9.27 1.43
C LYS A 21 10.69 -9.35 0.36
N LYS A 22 9.47 -9.76 0.71
CA LYS A 22 8.34 -9.81 -0.23
C LYS A 22 7.84 -8.43 -0.61
N LEU A 23 8.05 -7.41 0.25
CA LEU A 23 7.80 -6.01 -0.11
C LEU A 23 8.66 -5.55 -1.29
N LEU A 24 9.75 -6.26 -1.60
CA LEU A 24 10.63 -5.95 -2.73
C LEU A 24 10.16 -6.55 -4.06
N ASP A 25 9.13 -7.38 -4.03
CA ASP A 25 8.47 -7.92 -5.22
C ASP A 25 7.36 -6.97 -5.73
N GLU A 26 7.03 -5.94 -4.94
CA GLU A 26 6.01 -4.92 -5.26
C GLU A 26 6.52 -3.93 -6.34
N PRO A 27 5.62 -3.17 -6.99
CA PRO A 27 6.05 -2.19 -7.98
C PRO A 27 6.98 -1.11 -7.42
N GLU A 28 7.91 -0.64 -8.24
CA GLU A 28 8.98 0.31 -7.83
C GLU A 28 8.43 1.55 -7.11
N LYS A 29 7.33 2.12 -7.62
CA LYS A 29 6.69 3.30 -6.99
C LYS A 29 6.13 3.02 -5.58
N ILE A 30 5.72 1.79 -5.31
CA ILE A 30 5.21 1.37 -3.99
C ILE A 30 6.40 1.20 -3.04
N ILE A 31 7.50 0.64 -3.52
CA ILE A 31 8.75 0.52 -2.77
C ILE A 31 9.30 1.91 -2.43
N ASP A 32 9.36 2.83 -3.39
CA ASP A 32 9.80 4.22 -3.17
C ASP A 32 8.93 4.90 -2.10
N ARG A 33 7.62 4.66 -2.14
CA ARG A 33 6.69 5.24 -1.16
C ARG A 33 6.85 4.63 0.24
N LEU A 34 7.21 3.36 0.35
CA LEU A 34 7.60 2.73 1.61
C LEU A 34 8.90 3.33 2.14
N ASP A 35 9.89 3.54 1.28
CA ASP A 35 11.17 4.16 1.63
C ASP A 35 10.97 5.59 2.16
N GLU A 36 10.12 6.39 1.50
CA GLU A 36 9.72 7.72 1.98
C GLU A 36 8.98 7.68 3.32
N HIS A 37 8.06 6.73 3.50
CA HIS A 37 7.24 6.65 4.71
C HIS A 37 8.08 6.30 5.96
N PHE A 38 9.07 5.44 5.80
CA PHE A 38 9.94 4.98 6.89
C PHE A 38 11.27 5.74 6.97
N ASP A 39 11.47 6.81 6.18
CA ASP A 39 12.68 7.61 6.24
C ASP A 39 12.90 8.19 7.65
N GLY A 40 14.12 8.03 8.17
CA GLY A 40 14.50 8.44 9.51
C GLY A 40 13.85 7.66 10.66
N VAL A 41 13.03 6.64 10.39
CA VAL A 41 12.39 5.83 11.44
C VAL A 41 13.39 4.86 12.06
N GLU A 42 13.53 4.94 13.39
CA GLU A 42 14.31 3.98 14.17
C GLU A 42 13.39 2.89 14.73
N PHE A 43 13.74 1.63 14.56
CA PHE A 43 12.95 0.51 15.08
C PHE A 43 13.82 -0.62 15.64
N GLY A 44 13.31 -1.25 16.68
CA GLY A 44 13.85 -2.46 17.28
C GLY A 44 13.35 -3.73 16.57
N GLN A 45 13.94 -4.87 16.95
CA GLN A 45 13.65 -6.16 16.32
C GLN A 45 12.18 -6.59 16.42
N PHE A 46 11.41 -6.12 17.40
CA PHE A 46 10.02 -6.49 17.61
C PHE A 46 9.05 -5.30 17.50
N ASP A 47 9.53 -4.19 16.95
CA ASP A 47 8.71 -2.98 16.79
C ASP A 47 7.83 -3.08 15.55
N GLY A 48 6.78 -2.26 15.51
CA GLY A 48 5.79 -2.27 14.43
C GLY A 48 6.39 -2.04 13.04
N CYS A 49 7.46 -1.23 12.95
CA CYS A 49 8.15 -0.92 11.70
C CYS A 49 9.17 -1.98 11.29
N ASN A 50 9.24 -3.12 11.99
CA ASN A 50 10.01 -4.27 11.52
C ASN A 50 9.44 -4.74 10.16
N PRO A 51 10.26 -5.00 9.13
CA PRO A 51 9.78 -5.43 7.81
C PRO A 51 8.89 -6.68 7.79
N ASP A 52 9.15 -7.68 8.64
CA ASP A 52 8.27 -8.84 8.77
C ASP A 52 6.91 -8.44 9.37
N ASN A 53 6.91 -7.55 10.36
CA ASN A 53 5.68 -7.07 10.97
C ASN A 53 4.89 -6.20 9.99
N VAL A 54 5.55 -5.29 9.27
CA VAL A 54 4.91 -4.44 8.26
C VAL A 54 4.28 -5.31 7.19
N TYR A 55 5.01 -6.26 6.60
CA TYR A 55 4.45 -7.13 5.57
C TYR A 55 3.26 -7.97 6.07
N VAL A 56 3.34 -8.53 7.28
CA VAL A 56 2.32 -9.47 7.78
C VAL A 56 1.08 -8.75 8.34
N ASN A 57 1.25 -7.59 8.97
CA ASN A 57 0.21 -6.96 9.79
C ASN A 57 -0.24 -5.59 9.31
N SER A 58 0.53 -4.88 8.48
CA SER A 58 0.22 -3.50 8.08
C SER A 58 0.04 -3.34 6.57
N PHE A 59 0.85 -4.01 5.75
CA PHE A 59 0.82 -3.89 4.30
C PHE A 59 -0.42 -4.59 3.73
N THR A 60 -1.20 -3.84 2.96
CA THR A 60 -2.44 -4.29 2.34
C THR A 60 -2.40 -3.99 0.84
N GLU A 61 -2.68 -5.01 0.03
CA GLU A 61 -2.99 -4.93 -1.39
C GLU A 61 -4.41 -5.44 -1.59
N VAL A 62 -5.24 -4.66 -2.28
CA VAL A 62 -6.62 -5.03 -2.62
C VAL A 62 -6.91 -4.68 -4.08
N ASP A 63 -7.89 -5.36 -4.66
CA ASP A 63 -8.32 -5.06 -6.02
C ASP A 63 -9.17 -3.78 -6.10
N THR A 64 -9.45 -3.29 -7.32
CA THR A 64 -10.25 -2.08 -7.52
C THR A 64 -11.67 -2.22 -6.95
N GLN A 65 -12.26 -3.41 -6.95
CA GLN A 65 -13.60 -3.62 -6.42
C GLN A 65 -13.61 -3.40 -4.91
N GLU A 66 -12.71 -4.08 -4.19
CA GLU A 66 -12.54 -3.96 -2.74
C GLU A 66 -12.19 -2.51 -2.38
N ALA A 67 -11.27 -1.86 -3.12
CA ALA A 67 -10.90 -0.48 -2.90
C ALA A 67 -12.11 0.48 -2.98
N LEU A 68 -12.90 0.39 -4.06
CA LEU A 68 -14.02 1.30 -4.31
C LEU A 68 -15.22 1.05 -3.38
N ILE A 69 -15.50 -0.21 -3.05
CA ILE A 69 -16.70 -0.60 -2.30
C ILE A 69 -16.40 -0.67 -0.80
N ASP A 70 -15.42 -1.47 -0.38
CA ASP A 70 -15.23 -1.84 1.02
C ASP A 70 -14.39 -0.82 1.79
N PHE A 71 -13.35 -0.27 1.14
CA PHE A 71 -12.43 0.67 1.80
C PHE A 71 -12.87 2.13 1.64
N VAL A 72 -13.30 2.51 0.44
CA VAL A 72 -13.64 3.91 0.13
C VAL A 72 -15.15 4.18 0.15
N GLY A 73 -15.96 3.15 -0.11
CA GLY A 73 -17.42 3.25 -0.15
C GLY A 73 -17.93 4.31 -1.12
N ILE A 74 -17.26 4.50 -2.25
CA ILE A 74 -17.69 5.44 -3.30
C ILE A 74 -18.70 4.81 -4.26
N LEU A 75 -18.66 3.48 -4.41
CA LEU A 75 -19.61 2.71 -5.20
C LEU A 75 -20.28 1.63 -4.33
N ASP A 76 -21.47 1.21 -4.73
CA ASP A 76 -22.02 -0.09 -4.35
C ASP A 76 -21.72 -1.19 -5.41
N HIS A 77 -22.05 -2.44 -5.09
CA HIS A 77 -21.82 -3.58 -5.99
C HIS A 77 -22.56 -3.45 -7.33
N GLY A 78 -23.77 -2.86 -7.35
CA GLY A 78 -24.54 -2.70 -8.57
C GLY A 78 -23.96 -1.64 -9.50
N GLU A 79 -23.50 -0.52 -8.92
CA GLU A 79 -22.80 0.54 -9.66
C GLU A 79 -21.48 0.02 -10.24
N TYR A 80 -20.71 -0.75 -9.46
CA TYR A 80 -19.48 -1.39 -9.93
C TYR A 80 -19.75 -2.37 -11.08
N GLU A 81 -20.72 -3.28 -10.94
CA GLU A 81 -21.09 -4.22 -12.00
C GLU A 81 -21.54 -3.50 -13.28
N GLN A 82 -22.26 -2.38 -13.15
CA GLN A 82 -22.67 -1.59 -14.31
C GLN A 82 -21.45 -1.01 -15.03
N LEU A 83 -20.49 -0.43 -14.31
CA LEU A 83 -19.25 0.11 -14.91
C LEU A 83 -18.41 -0.96 -15.60
N VAL A 84 -18.32 -2.16 -15.03
CA VAL A 84 -17.64 -3.30 -15.65
C VAL A 84 -18.35 -3.74 -16.94
N ASN A 85 -19.67 -3.93 -16.89
CA ASN A 85 -20.46 -4.37 -18.03
C ASN A 85 -20.47 -3.36 -19.19
N GLU A 86 -20.35 -2.08 -18.87
CA GLU A 86 -20.27 -0.99 -19.85
C GLU A 86 -18.84 -0.71 -20.35
N ASP A 87 -17.83 -1.44 -19.87
CA ASP A 87 -16.39 -1.22 -20.18
C ASP A 87 -15.94 0.22 -19.82
N ARG A 88 -16.46 0.75 -18.71
CA ARG A 88 -16.25 2.12 -18.22
C ARG A 88 -15.47 2.19 -16.91
N LEU A 89 -15.20 1.06 -16.26
CA LEU A 89 -14.53 1.02 -14.95
C LEU A 89 -13.17 1.72 -14.99
N SER A 90 -12.32 1.41 -15.97
CA SER A 90 -10.97 2.01 -16.04
C SER A 90 -11.02 3.53 -16.21
N ALA A 91 -11.94 4.05 -17.04
CA ALA A 91 -12.11 5.49 -17.21
C ALA A 91 -12.64 6.17 -15.94
N TYR A 92 -13.55 5.50 -15.21
CA TYR A 92 -14.03 5.98 -13.91
C TYR A 92 -12.89 6.05 -12.90
N VAL A 93 -12.06 5.01 -12.79
CA VAL A 93 -10.90 5.00 -11.90
C VAL A 93 -9.93 6.13 -12.24
N GLU A 94 -9.60 6.32 -13.52
CA GLU A 94 -8.71 7.41 -13.95
C GLU A 94 -9.27 8.81 -13.64
N GLU A 95 -10.58 9.01 -13.82
CA GLU A 95 -11.24 10.29 -13.51
C GLU A 95 -11.30 10.57 -12.00
N HIS A 96 -11.40 9.52 -11.17
CA HIS A 96 -11.61 9.64 -9.72
C HIS A 96 -10.38 9.24 -8.88
N GLU A 97 -9.21 9.00 -9.48
CA GLU A 97 -8.04 8.48 -8.78
C GLU A 97 -7.62 9.33 -7.58
N GLU A 98 -7.61 10.66 -7.72
CA GLU A 98 -7.28 11.59 -6.64
C GLU A 98 -8.29 11.51 -5.47
N GLU A 99 -9.58 11.34 -5.78
CA GLU A 99 -10.62 11.21 -4.75
C GLU A 99 -10.49 9.88 -4.00
N ILE A 100 -10.26 8.78 -4.74
CA ILE A 100 -10.06 7.45 -4.18
C ILE A 100 -8.83 7.45 -3.26
N ALA A 101 -7.71 7.97 -3.75
CA ALA A 101 -6.46 8.11 -2.99
C ALA A 101 -6.65 8.97 -1.75
N SER A 102 -7.38 10.10 -1.85
CA SER A 102 -7.67 10.96 -0.71
C SER A 102 -8.48 10.24 0.37
N ARG A 103 -9.55 9.52 -0.01
CA ARG A 103 -10.40 8.80 0.94
C ARG A 103 -9.68 7.62 1.59
N LEU A 104 -8.84 6.90 0.85
CA LEU A 104 -7.92 5.91 1.43
C LEU A 104 -6.97 6.58 2.43
N GLY A 105 -6.41 7.73 2.05
CA GLY A 105 -5.50 8.53 2.88
C GLY A 105 -6.11 9.04 4.19
N ASP A 106 -7.44 9.15 4.29
CA ASP A 106 -8.12 9.58 5.52
C ASP A 106 -8.05 8.52 6.63
N SER A 107 -7.92 7.23 6.26
CA SER A 107 -7.91 6.09 7.21
C SER A 107 -6.60 5.29 7.19
N TYR A 108 -5.83 5.37 6.11
CA TYR A 108 -4.66 4.55 5.85
C TYR A 108 -3.50 5.37 5.29
N VAL A 109 -2.28 4.83 5.34
CA VAL A 109 -1.16 5.41 4.59
C VAL A 109 -1.22 4.91 3.16
N PHE A 110 -1.73 5.73 2.24
CA PHE A 110 -1.78 5.38 0.82
C PHE A 110 -0.38 5.29 0.20
N LEU A 111 -0.07 4.13 -0.39
CA LEU A 111 1.21 3.86 -1.03
C LEU A 111 1.16 4.03 -2.56
N GLY A 112 0.01 3.75 -3.17
CA GLY A 112 -0.19 3.96 -4.60
C GLY A 112 -1.20 2.99 -5.22
N HIS A 113 -1.42 3.16 -6.52
CA HIS A 113 -2.34 2.36 -7.32
C HIS A 113 -1.63 1.91 -8.61
N GLU A 114 -1.65 0.61 -8.92
CA GLU A 114 -1.05 0.04 -10.13
C GLU A 114 -1.95 -1.01 -10.78
N GLY A 115 -2.38 -0.74 -12.01
CA GLY A 115 -3.24 -1.67 -12.74
C GLY A 115 -4.60 -1.81 -12.07
N ASP A 116 -4.83 -2.94 -11.41
CA ASP A 116 -6.04 -3.23 -10.63
C ASP A 116 -5.78 -3.23 -9.12
N SER A 117 -4.53 -3.03 -8.70
CA SER A 117 -4.11 -3.18 -7.31
C SER A 117 -3.95 -1.82 -6.61
N TRP A 118 -4.48 -1.72 -5.40
CA TRP A 118 -4.40 -0.56 -4.51
C TRP A 118 -3.63 -0.92 -3.25
N TYR A 119 -2.60 -0.13 -2.93
CA TYR A 119 -1.64 -0.43 -1.87
C TYR A 119 -1.69 0.60 -0.75
N PHE A 120 -1.75 0.13 0.49
CA PHE A 120 -1.74 1.01 1.67
C PHE A 120 -1.24 0.30 2.95
N LEU A 121 -0.91 1.09 3.98
CA LEU A 121 -0.60 0.61 5.33
C LEU A 121 -1.75 0.91 6.31
N GLN A 122 -2.07 -0.08 7.15
CA GLN A 122 -3.02 0.02 8.28
C GLN A 122 -2.36 0.37 9.61
#